data_AF-A0A3D4FUH2-F1
#
_entry.id   AF-A0A3D4FUH2-F1
#
_cell.length_a   1.000
_cell.length_b   1.000
_cell.length_c   1.000
_cell.angle_alpha   90.00
_cell.angle_beta   90.00
_cell.angle_gamma   90.00
#
_symmetry.space_group_name_H-M   'P 1'
#
loop_
_entity.id
_entity.type
_entity.pdbx_description
1 polymer ?
#
loop_
_entity_poly.entity_id
_entity_poly.type
_entity_poly.pdbx_seq_one_letter_code
_entity_poly.pdbx_strand_id
1 'polypeptide(L)'
;MVGLTANGETFALDFREEAPAAATEDMFVDGDGQMVPGRSTRTHKGVGVPGSVDGMLQLVDRYGTLTRTEVLRPAITLALDGFPVSYALARSLRRNERLRTFISSVKAFGLEGDGPAMGDVLKQPDLGATLEAVAREGRNGFYAGRVADLMVADMQTNGGLITHDDLGTYKAKWREPLIFEHAEYQFVTHPVPSSGGMAIAQTLGLLNMPVLKRFGYHSAKAIAMVTEAQRLAFADRNYWLGDPEFFDVPATRLLSRDYMEQRRRLLPQDGMAGKSTGVSHGPIESNETTHFTVADKWGNVAAITTTLNSSYGLAAVATGAGFLWNNEMDNFSARPGIPNQYGMLGAAANSVQPGKRPLSSMTPTIVRRFGDFHMTMGSPGGPTIITTVLQIYLNATVWDMDLQQAIDAPRIHHQWFPDRIDHEPFAISAETKAELERMGYKLNERQSIGMATGIRKTPEGFLAGYADRRGAGTAKGY
;
A
#
# COMPACT_ATOMS: atom_id res chain seq x y z
N MET A 1 8.29 -4.34 2.94
CA MET A 1 8.31 -5.53 2.04
C MET A 1 8.38 -6.82 2.85
N VAL A 2 8.12 -7.98 2.24
CA VAL A 2 8.47 -9.30 2.81
C VAL A 2 9.28 -10.13 1.84
N GLY A 3 10.11 -11.03 2.36
CA GLY A 3 10.89 -11.96 1.56
C GLY A 3 10.94 -13.36 2.17
N LEU A 4 11.22 -14.33 1.31
CA LEU A 4 11.50 -15.73 1.60
C LEU A 4 12.80 -16.09 0.88
N THR A 5 13.79 -16.61 1.57
CA THR A 5 15.03 -17.06 0.95
C THR A 5 14.98 -18.56 0.64
N ALA A 6 15.90 -19.01 -0.20
CA ALA A 6 16.07 -20.41 -0.59
C ALA A 6 16.25 -21.37 0.60
N ASN A 7 16.78 -20.89 1.73
CA ASN A 7 16.99 -21.72 2.93
C ASN A 7 15.76 -21.75 3.86
N GLY A 8 14.68 -21.05 3.51
CA GLY A 8 13.45 -20.96 4.29
C GLY A 8 13.38 -19.79 5.28
N GLU A 9 14.39 -18.93 5.35
CA GLU A 9 14.35 -17.68 6.14
C GLU A 9 13.28 -16.75 5.56
N THR A 10 12.40 -16.24 6.43
CA THR A 10 11.43 -15.21 6.10
C THR A 10 11.80 -13.90 6.79
N PHE A 11 11.65 -12.78 6.11
CA PHE A 11 12.01 -11.47 6.67
C PHE A 11 11.04 -10.38 6.23
N ALA A 12 10.94 -9.32 7.03
CA ALA A 12 10.25 -8.09 6.67
C ALA A 12 11.23 -6.92 6.79
N LEU A 13 11.20 -6.03 5.80
CA LEU A 13 11.95 -4.78 5.83
C LEU A 13 10.99 -3.61 5.70
N ASP A 14 10.96 -2.81 6.76
CA ASP A 14 10.13 -1.63 6.92
C ASP A 14 10.92 -0.37 6.54
N PHE A 15 10.65 0.14 5.36
CA PHE A 15 11.19 1.41 4.86
C PHE A 15 10.09 2.49 4.79
N ARG A 16 9.07 2.38 5.64
CA ARG A 16 8.02 3.38 5.79
C ARG A 16 8.59 4.70 6.27
N GLU A 17 8.07 5.79 5.72
CA GLU A 17 8.41 7.15 6.08
C GLU A 17 8.19 7.42 7.58
N GLU A 18 9.04 8.27 8.15
CA GLU A 18 8.90 8.74 9.53
C GLU A 18 8.42 10.19 9.56
N ALA A 19 7.64 10.54 10.58
CA ALA A 19 7.30 11.91 10.90
C ALA A 19 8.57 12.69 11.27
N PRO A 20 8.81 13.88 10.66
CA PRO A 20 9.92 14.73 11.05
C PRO A 20 9.85 15.12 12.54
N ALA A 21 10.98 15.43 13.15
CA ALA A 21 11.07 15.78 14.57
C ALA A 21 10.19 16.99 14.95
N ALA A 22 9.97 17.90 14.00
CA ALA A 22 9.13 19.08 14.17
C ALA A 22 7.62 18.83 13.98
N ALA A 23 7.20 17.59 13.68
CA ALA A 23 5.79 17.26 13.51
C ALA A 23 5.02 17.35 14.85
N THR A 24 3.81 17.90 14.82
CA THR A 24 2.93 18.00 16.01
C THR A 24 1.62 17.27 15.76
N GLU A 25 0.97 16.83 16.83
CA GLU A 25 -0.29 16.10 16.76
C GLU A 25 -1.38 16.88 16.01
N ASP A 26 -1.41 18.21 16.16
CA ASP A 26 -2.43 19.11 15.63
C ASP A 26 -2.04 19.83 14.33
N MET A 27 -0.92 19.45 13.69
CA MET A 27 -0.40 20.18 12.53
C MET A 27 -1.36 20.24 11.32
N PHE A 28 -2.36 19.34 11.26
CA PHE A 28 -3.33 19.25 10.17
C PHE A 28 -4.71 19.86 10.48
N VAL A 29 -4.93 20.38 11.69
CA VAL A 29 -6.20 21.01 12.07
C VAL A 29 -6.07 22.52 12.27
N ASP A 30 -7.19 23.23 12.31
CA ASP A 30 -7.26 24.64 12.67
C ASP A 30 -7.42 24.83 14.20
N GLY A 31 -7.57 26.09 14.63
CA GLY A 31 -7.75 26.44 16.05
C GLY A 31 -9.01 25.85 16.69
N ASP A 32 -10.02 25.52 15.89
CA ASP A 32 -11.27 24.88 16.31
C ASP A 32 -11.17 23.34 16.24
N GLY A 33 -10.02 22.82 15.84
CA GLY A 33 -9.75 21.39 15.72
C GLY A 33 -10.33 20.74 14.47
N GLN A 34 -10.80 21.51 13.49
CA GLN A 34 -11.31 20.97 12.23
C GLN A 34 -10.19 20.71 11.24
N MET A 35 -10.35 19.69 10.38
CA MET A 35 -9.40 19.39 9.32
C MET A 35 -9.23 20.58 8.38
N VAL A 36 -7.99 20.96 8.09
CA VAL A 36 -7.71 21.96 7.06
C VAL A 36 -7.52 21.26 5.72
N PRO A 37 -8.47 21.41 4.76
CA PRO A 37 -8.43 20.67 3.51
C PRO A 37 -7.14 20.93 2.73
N GLY A 38 -6.53 19.86 2.22
CA GLY A 38 -5.31 19.95 1.42
C GLY A 38 -4.02 20.15 2.22
N ARG A 39 -4.06 20.41 3.53
CA ARG A 39 -2.83 20.67 4.30
C ARG A 39 -1.89 19.47 4.31
N SER A 40 -2.40 18.27 4.51
CA SER A 40 -1.64 17.01 4.49
C SER A 40 -1.40 16.44 3.08
N THR A 41 -2.12 16.90 2.06
CA THR A 41 -2.10 16.28 0.71
C THR A 41 -1.59 17.19 -0.41
N ARG A 42 -1.51 18.50 -0.16
CA ARG A 42 -1.13 19.53 -1.14
C ARG A 42 -0.06 20.49 -0.64
N THR A 43 0.52 20.24 0.54
CA THR A 43 1.62 21.05 1.06
C THR A 43 2.76 20.17 1.56
N HIS A 44 3.97 20.74 1.66
CA HIS A 44 5.15 20.05 2.18
C HIS A 44 5.02 19.57 3.64
N LYS A 45 4.00 20.03 4.38
CA LYS A 45 3.66 19.48 5.70
C LYS A 45 3.19 18.01 5.65
N GLY A 46 2.72 17.57 4.48
CA GLY A 46 2.31 16.18 4.24
C GLY A 46 3.47 15.21 4.06
N VAL A 47 4.71 15.70 3.93
CA VAL A 47 5.86 14.89 3.55
C VAL A 47 6.49 14.24 4.78
N GLY A 48 6.60 12.91 4.76
CA GLY A 48 7.40 12.14 5.72
C GLY A 48 8.82 11.90 5.20
N VAL A 49 9.76 11.60 6.09
CA VAL A 49 11.16 11.35 5.75
C VAL A 49 11.26 10.15 4.79
N PRO A 50 11.77 10.30 3.55
CA PRO A 50 11.71 9.22 2.56
C PRO A 50 12.55 8.00 2.94
N GLY A 51 11.96 6.81 2.84
CA GLY A 51 12.58 5.59 3.33
C GLY A 51 13.14 4.61 2.29
N SER A 52 12.65 4.68 1.06
CA SER A 52 12.89 3.64 0.04
C SER A 52 14.37 3.45 -0.30
N VAL A 53 15.17 4.52 -0.30
CA VAL A 53 16.60 4.43 -0.64
C VAL A 53 17.35 3.61 0.42
N ASP A 54 17.20 3.93 1.71
CA ASP A 54 17.86 3.17 2.78
C ASP A 54 17.40 1.71 2.78
N GLY A 55 16.08 1.46 2.60
CA GLY A 55 15.54 0.10 2.52
C GLY A 55 16.11 -0.73 1.38
N MET A 56 16.11 -0.20 0.15
CA MET A 56 16.64 -0.95 -0.99
C MET A 56 18.15 -1.17 -0.91
N LEU A 57 18.90 -0.20 -0.37
CA LEU A 57 20.33 -0.35 -0.11
C LEU A 57 20.61 -1.45 0.92
N GLN A 58 19.87 -1.48 2.04
CA GLN A 58 20.00 -2.54 3.04
C GLN A 58 19.68 -3.93 2.46
N LEU A 59 18.69 -4.01 1.55
CA LEU A 59 18.36 -5.28 0.88
C LEU A 59 19.51 -5.75 -0.03
N VAL A 60 20.10 -4.84 -0.80
CA VAL A 60 21.28 -5.12 -1.64
C VAL A 60 22.47 -5.53 -0.78
N ASP A 61 22.74 -4.82 0.32
CA ASP A 61 23.88 -5.11 1.20
C ASP A 61 23.71 -6.47 1.92
N ARG A 62 22.47 -6.87 2.28
CA ARG A 62 22.20 -8.13 3.02
C ARG A 62 22.04 -9.36 2.13
N TYR A 63 21.35 -9.23 0.99
CA TYR A 63 20.98 -10.38 0.14
C TYR A 63 21.42 -10.23 -1.33
N GLY A 64 21.96 -9.07 -1.72
CA GLY A 64 22.37 -8.81 -3.10
C GLY A 64 23.66 -9.53 -3.48
N THR A 65 23.73 -9.97 -4.73
CA THR A 65 24.95 -10.53 -5.35
C THR A 65 25.58 -9.58 -6.36
N LEU A 66 24.87 -8.51 -6.73
CA LEU A 66 25.35 -7.44 -7.60
C LEU A 66 25.74 -6.22 -6.76
N THR A 67 26.68 -5.43 -7.25
CA THR A 67 27.03 -4.16 -6.60
C THR A 67 25.90 -3.14 -6.73
N ARG A 68 25.84 -2.18 -5.81
CA ARG A 68 24.87 -1.06 -5.86
C ARG A 68 24.87 -0.33 -7.20
N THR A 69 26.07 -0.10 -7.76
CA THR A 69 26.25 0.53 -9.07
C THR A 69 25.62 -0.29 -10.19
N GLU A 70 25.80 -1.61 -10.19
CA GLU A 70 25.22 -2.48 -11.21
C GLU A 70 23.69 -2.49 -11.15
N VAL A 71 23.12 -2.53 -9.94
CA VAL A 71 21.66 -2.53 -9.72
C VAL A 71 21.03 -1.20 -10.14
N LEU A 72 21.67 -0.06 -9.87
CA LEU A 72 21.13 1.27 -10.17
C LEU A 72 21.40 1.74 -11.61
N ARG A 73 22.42 1.22 -12.28
CA ARG A 73 22.82 1.65 -13.62
C ARG A 73 21.68 1.70 -14.64
N PRO A 74 20.78 0.70 -14.76
CA PRO A 74 19.66 0.79 -15.70
C PRO A 74 18.75 2.00 -15.43
N ALA A 75 18.47 2.31 -14.16
CA ALA A 75 17.64 3.46 -13.79
C ALA A 75 18.35 4.79 -14.05
N ILE A 76 19.66 4.87 -13.78
CA ILE A 76 20.50 6.04 -14.10
C ILE A 76 20.47 6.31 -15.61
N THR A 77 20.71 5.29 -16.43
CA THR A 77 20.66 5.40 -17.91
C THR A 77 19.30 5.90 -18.37
N LEU A 78 18.20 5.32 -17.90
CA LEU A 78 16.84 5.77 -18.28
C LEU A 78 16.56 7.22 -17.86
N ALA A 79 17.08 7.66 -16.71
CA ALA A 79 16.89 9.03 -16.25
C ALA A 79 17.70 10.04 -17.07
N LEU A 80 18.95 9.73 -17.42
CA LEU A 80 19.87 10.63 -18.13
C LEU A 80 19.65 10.63 -19.65
N ASP A 81 19.58 9.45 -20.25
CA ASP A 81 19.44 9.29 -21.71
C ASP A 81 18.00 9.48 -22.15
N GLY A 82 17.06 9.20 -21.24
CA GLY A 82 15.63 9.30 -21.43
C GLY A 82 14.98 8.03 -21.94
N PHE A 83 13.65 8.03 -21.96
CA PHE A 83 12.85 6.94 -22.48
C PHE A 83 11.60 7.47 -23.20
N PRO A 84 11.06 6.74 -24.19
CA PRO A 84 9.85 7.15 -24.87
C PRO A 84 8.66 7.09 -23.91
N VAL A 85 7.92 8.19 -23.84
CA VAL A 85 6.71 8.30 -23.03
C VAL A 85 5.66 7.35 -23.59
N SER A 86 5.15 6.46 -22.74
CA SER A 86 4.05 5.56 -23.11
C SER A 86 2.72 6.32 -23.15
N TYR A 87 1.73 5.77 -23.86
CA TYR A 87 0.36 6.30 -23.84
C TYR A 87 -0.19 6.45 -22.41
N ALA A 88 0.07 5.46 -21.55
CA ALA A 88 -0.37 5.47 -20.17
C ALA A 88 0.28 6.62 -19.36
N LEU A 89 1.59 6.83 -19.53
CA LEU A 89 2.32 7.90 -18.84
C LEU A 89 1.87 9.28 -19.33
N ALA A 90 1.76 9.50 -20.65
CA ALA A 90 1.26 10.76 -21.21
C ALA A 90 -0.15 11.09 -20.68
N ARG A 91 -1.04 10.09 -20.66
CA ARG A 91 -2.41 10.26 -20.11
C ARG A 91 -2.38 10.57 -18.61
N SER A 92 -1.51 9.90 -17.85
CA SER A 92 -1.36 10.09 -16.40
C SER A 92 -0.87 11.50 -16.07
N LEU A 93 0.19 11.96 -16.73
CA LEU A 93 0.74 13.31 -16.57
C LEU A 93 -0.29 14.38 -16.94
N ARG A 94 -0.96 14.23 -18.09
CA ARG A 94 -1.96 15.20 -18.56
C ARG A 94 -3.16 15.32 -17.63
N ARG A 95 -3.65 14.21 -17.06
CA ARG A 95 -4.83 14.18 -16.18
C ARG A 95 -4.55 14.67 -14.76
N ASN A 96 -3.30 14.71 -14.33
CA ASN A 96 -2.96 15.11 -12.97
C ASN A 96 -2.66 16.62 -12.90
N GLU A 97 -3.71 17.40 -12.70
CA GLU A 97 -3.62 18.87 -12.61
C GLU A 97 -2.75 19.35 -11.44
N ARG A 98 -2.58 18.56 -10.37
CA ARG A 98 -1.73 18.94 -9.23
C ARG A 98 -0.27 19.08 -9.62
N LEU A 99 0.22 18.32 -10.60
CA LEU A 99 1.60 18.48 -11.07
C LEU A 99 1.84 19.88 -11.65
N ARG A 100 0.79 20.52 -12.20
CA ARG A 100 0.87 21.85 -12.81
C ARG A 100 0.86 22.98 -11.77
N THR A 101 0.53 22.68 -10.51
CA THR A 101 0.58 23.67 -9.42
C THR A 101 1.97 23.83 -8.84
N PHE A 102 2.93 22.96 -9.20
CA PHE A 102 4.31 23.02 -8.73
C PHE A 102 5.27 23.28 -9.89
N ILE A 103 5.98 24.41 -9.84
CA ILE A 103 6.97 24.80 -10.86
C ILE A 103 8.04 23.71 -11.03
N SER A 104 8.45 23.06 -9.94
CA SER A 104 9.43 21.97 -9.98
C SER A 104 8.95 20.78 -10.82
N SER A 105 7.68 20.40 -10.70
CA SER A 105 7.07 19.33 -11.47
C SER A 105 6.81 19.71 -12.92
N VAL A 106 6.39 20.95 -13.17
CA VAL A 106 6.25 21.47 -14.54
C VAL A 106 7.57 21.38 -15.29
N LYS A 107 8.68 21.80 -14.65
CA LYS A 107 10.02 21.69 -15.22
C LYS A 107 10.47 20.24 -15.39
N ALA A 108 10.30 19.41 -14.36
CA ALA A 108 10.82 18.04 -14.35
C ALA A 108 10.16 17.12 -15.39
N PHE A 109 8.86 17.31 -15.65
CA PHE A 109 8.10 16.49 -16.60
C PHE A 109 7.78 17.20 -17.92
N GLY A 110 8.24 18.43 -18.11
CA GLY A 110 7.96 19.23 -19.31
C GLY A 110 6.48 19.51 -19.50
N LEU A 111 5.78 19.93 -18.45
CA LEU A 111 4.32 20.11 -18.45
C LEU A 111 3.87 21.49 -18.95
N GLU A 112 4.72 22.24 -19.64
CA GLU A 112 4.28 23.47 -20.33
C GLU A 112 3.27 23.10 -21.42
N GLY A 113 2.17 23.86 -21.54
CA GLY A 113 1.07 23.49 -22.44
C GLY A 113 0.44 22.13 -22.06
N ASP A 114 0.24 21.23 -23.04
CA ASP A 114 -0.40 19.92 -22.81
C ASP A 114 0.52 18.87 -22.16
N GLY A 115 1.82 19.15 -22.02
CA GLY A 115 2.83 18.21 -21.56
C GLY A 115 3.26 17.19 -22.63
N PRO A 116 4.12 16.20 -22.27
CA PRO A 116 4.68 15.26 -23.24
C PRO A 116 3.62 14.30 -23.79
N ALA A 117 3.66 14.09 -25.10
CA ALA A 117 2.84 13.14 -25.83
C ALA A 117 3.47 11.74 -25.85
N MET A 118 2.70 10.74 -26.28
CA MET A 118 3.24 9.40 -26.51
C MET A 118 4.36 9.44 -27.56
N GLY A 119 5.48 8.80 -27.27
CA GLY A 119 6.65 8.74 -28.15
C GLY A 119 7.67 9.85 -27.91
N ASP A 120 7.29 10.96 -27.25
CA ASP A 120 8.24 11.98 -26.81
C ASP A 120 9.27 11.38 -25.85
N VAL A 121 10.49 11.90 -25.85
CA VAL A 121 11.54 11.41 -24.96
C VAL A 121 11.51 12.22 -23.66
N LEU A 122 11.17 11.56 -22.56
CA LEU A 122 11.25 12.14 -21.23
C LEU A 122 12.65 11.89 -20.63
N LYS A 123 13.33 12.97 -20.25
CA LYS A 123 14.61 12.95 -19.52
C LYS A 123 14.43 13.55 -18.14
N GLN A 124 15.12 13.01 -17.15
CA GLN A 124 15.07 13.45 -15.75
C GLN A 124 16.50 13.58 -15.20
N PRO A 125 17.28 14.58 -15.67
CA PRO A 125 18.71 14.70 -15.34
C PRO A 125 18.97 14.88 -13.84
N ASP A 126 18.12 15.63 -13.14
CA ASP A 126 18.24 15.81 -11.68
C ASP A 126 18.05 14.48 -10.94
N LEU A 127 17.10 13.64 -11.38
CA LEU A 127 16.91 12.30 -10.83
C LEU A 127 18.12 11.40 -11.13
N GLY A 128 18.65 11.49 -12.36
CA GLY A 128 19.86 10.77 -12.75
C GLY A 128 21.04 11.10 -11.83
N ALA A 129 21.29 12.38 -11.58
CA ALA A 129 22.35 12.83 -10.67
C ALA A 129 22.13 12.35 -9.22
N THR A 130 20.89 12.29 -8.75
CA THR A 130 20.56 11.71 -7.44
C THR A 130 20.86 10.21 -7.40
N LEU A 131 20.44 9.46 -8.42
CA LEU A 131 20.70 8.01 -8.49
C LEU A 131 22.20 7.70 -8.61
N GLU A 132 22.97 8.53 -9.33
CA GLU A 132 24.43 8.44 -9.39
C GLU A 132 25.09 8.68 -8.03
N ALA A 133 24.63 9.69 -7.29
CA ALA A 133 25.11 9.94 -5.93
C ALA A 133 24.86 8.72 -5.02
N VAL A 134 23.66 8.14 -5.08
CA VAL A 134 23.32 6.90 -4.33
C VAL A 134 24.19 5.72 -4.76
N ALA A 135 24.43 5.53 -6.05
CA ALA A 135 25.27 4.45 -6.55
C ALA A 135 26.72 4.56 -6.04
N ARG A 136 27.28 5.77 -6.07
CA ARG A 136 28.68 6.04 -5.67
C ARG A 136 28.88 6.08 -4.16
N GLU A 137 27.99 6.76 -3.44
CA GLU A 137 28.17 7.14 -2.03
C GLU A 137 27.26 6.34 -1.10
N GLY A 138 26.45 5.42 -1.64
CA GLY A 138 25.50 4.62 -0.87
C GLY A 138 24.48 5.52 -0.18
N ARG A 139 24.22 5.24 1.11
CA ARG A 139 23.26 5.99 1.92
C ARG A 139 23.59 7.49 1.97
N ASN A 140 24.87 7.84 2.05
CA ASN A 140 25.30 9.23 2.17
C ASN A 140 25.01 10.03 0.89
N GLY A 141 24.87 9.37 -0.26
CA GLY A 141 24.49 10.03 -1.51
C GLY A 141 23.05 10.55 -1.54
N PHE A 142 22.20 10.16 -0.58
CA PHE A 142 20.80 10.60 -0.47
C PHE A 142 20.52 11.34 0.84
N TYR A 143 20.96 10.77 1.96
CA TYR A 143 20.64 11.25 3.31
C TYR A 143 21.69 12.21 3.88
N ALA A 144 22.73 12.52 3.11
CA ALA A 144 23.74 13.52 3.44
C ALA A 144 24.20 14.25 2.16
N GLY A 145 25.10 15.21 2.32
CA GLY A 145 25.71 15.94 1.20
C GLY A 145 24.69 16.64 0.30
N ARG A 146 25.03 16.74 -1.00
CA ARG A 146 24.29 17.57 -1.97
C ARG A 146 22.79 17.27 -2.02
N VAL A 147 22.39 16.00 -2.01
CA VAL A 147 20.97 15.63 -2.12
C VAL A 147 20.21 16.01 -0.85
N ALA A 148 20.78 15.75 0.33
CA ALA A 148 20.17 16.19 1.59
C ALA A 148 20.07 17.72 1.69
N ASP A 149 21.10 18.45 1.24
CA ASP A 149 21.07 19.92 1.20
C ASP A 149 19.93 20.45 0.32
N LEU A 150 19.72 19.85 -0.85
CA LEU A 150 18.61 20.19 -1.76
C LEU A 150 17.25 19.86 -1.14
N MET A 151 17.12 18.72 -0.47
CA MET A 151 15.90 18.32 0.22
C MET A 151 15.52 19.32 1.31
N VAL A 152 16.47 19.71 2.16
CA VAL A 152 16.23 20.64 3.27
C VAL A 152 15.96 22.06 2.75
N ALA A 153 16.67 22.52 1.72
CA ALA A 153 16.39 23.80 1.09
C ALA A 153 14.97 23.87 0.48
N ASP A 154 14.53 22.79 -0.18
CA ASP A 154 13.16 22.70 -0.72
C ASP A 154 12.11 22.72 0.39
N MET A 155 12.36 22.03 1.51
CA MET A 155 11.49 22.05 2.69
C MET A 155 11.39 23.44 3.31
N GLN A 156 12.51 24.13 3.52
CA GLN A 156 12.54 25.49 4.07
C GLN A 156 11.78 26.47 3.16
N THR A 157 11.98 26.37 1.85
CA THR A 157 11.32 27.24 0.87
C THR A 157 9.80 27.08 0.85
N ASN A 158 9.31 25.85 1.05
CA ASN A 158 7.89 25.51 0.89
C ASN A 158 7.16 25.24 2.22
N GLY A 159 7.78 25.51 3.37
CA GLY A 159 7.17 25.30 4.69
C GLY A 159 7.00 23.83 5.09
N GLY A 160 7.88 22.96 4.61
CA GLY A 160 8.03 21.57 5.05
C GLY A 160 8.81 21.45 6.36
N LEU A 161 8.89 20.22 6.89
CA LEU A 161 9.41 19.96 8.23
C LEU A 161 10.73 19.19 8.29
N ILE A 162 11.15 18.57 7.18
CA ILE A 162 12.33 17.69 7.19
C ILE A 162 13.61 18.52 7.32
N THR A 163 14.46 18.14 8.27
CA THR A 163 15.78 18.71 8.55
C THR A 163 16.91 17.74 8.18
N HIS A 164 18.16 18.20 8.23
CA HIS A 164 19.33 17.32 8.08
C HIS A 164 19.39 16.25 9.17
N ASP A 165 18.97 16.57 10.40
CA ASP A 165 18.97 15.61 11.51
C ASP A 165 17.93 14.50 11.28
N ASP A 166 16.75 14.85 10.75
CA ASP A 166 15.74 13.86 10.34
C ASP A 166 16.30 12.89 9.28
N LEU A 167 16.98 13.43 8.26
CA LEU A 167 17.61 12.62 7.20
C LEU A 167 18.77 11.76 7.74
N GLY A 168 19.59 12.33 8.63
CA GLY A 168 20.74 11.66 9.22
C GLY A 168 20.34 10.50 10.12
N THR A 169 19.24 10.64 10.85
CA THR A 169 18.76 9.65 11.84
C THR A 169 17.85 8.57 11.27
N TYR A 170 17.14 8.85 10.17
CA TYR A 170 16.23 7.88 9.55
C TYR A 170 16.90 6.54 9.22
N LYS A 171 16.26 5.42 9.54
CA LYS A 171 16.69 4.08 9.13
C LYS A 171 15.49 3.21 8.76
N ALA A 172 15.62 2.46 7.67
CA ALA A 172 14.75 1.32 7.42
C ALA A 172 15.03 0.23 8.48
N LYS A 173 13.98 -0.48 8.91
CA LYS A 173 14.02 -1.43 10.02
C LYS A 173 13.74 -2.84 9.56
N TRP A 174 14.62 -3.77 9.89
CA TRP A 174 14.32 -5.20 9.82
C TRP A 174 13.33 -5.54 10.92
N ARG A 175 12.24 -6.20 10.55
CA ARG A 175 11.20 -6.63 11.48
C ARG A 175 10.94 -8.12 11.31
N GLU A 176 10.52 -8.76 12.39
CA GLU A 176 9.92 -10.09 12.34
C GLU A 176 8.62 -10.01 11.52
N PRO A 177 8.46 -10.82 10.45
CA PRO A 177 7.21 -10.87 9.70
C PRO A 177 6.03 -11.24 10.59
N LEU A 178 4.84 -10.73 10.25
CA LEU A 178 3.62 -11.30 10.79
C LEU A 178 3.36 -12.63 10.06
N ILE A 179 3.53 -13.73 10.80
CA ILE A 179 3.28 -15.09 10.33
C ILE A 179 2.02 -15.64 11.02
N PHE A 180 1.09 -16.16 10.24
CA PHE A 180 -0.09 -16.86 10.77
C PHE A 180 -0.51 -18.00 9.84
N GLU A 181 -1.19 -18.99 10.43
CA GLU A 181 -1.68 -20.16 9.73
C GLU A 181 -3.17 -20.04 9.43
N HIS A 182 -3.58 -20.59 8.29
CA HIS A 182 -4.98 -20.77 7.93
C HIS A 182 -5.13 -22.08 7.15
N ALA A 183 -5.62 -23.12 7.82
CA ALA A 183 -5.64 -24.50 7.33
C ALA A 183 -4.22 -24.98 6.93
N GLU A 184 -4.01 -25.44 5.70
CA GLU A 184 -2.69 -25.85 5.22
C GLU A 184 -1.78 -24.71 4.73
N TYR A 185 -2.25 -23.47 4.82
CA TYR A 185 -1.57 -22.29 4.31
C TYR A 185 -0.93 -21.48 5.43
N GLN A 186 0.35 -21.14 5.25
CA GLN A 186 1.08 -20.20 6.09
C GLN A 186 1.22 -18.87 5.36
N PHE A 187 0.79 -17.80 5.98
CA PHE A 187 0.95 -16.44 5.48
C PHE A 187 2.20 -15.81 6.08
N VAL A 188 3.01 -15.18 5.24
CA VAL A 188 4.15 -14.34 5.63
C VAL A 188 3.83 -12.94 5.13
N THR A 189 3.55 -12.03 6.07
CA THR A 189 3.08 -10.68 5.77
C THR A 189 3.88 -9.63 6.53
N HIS A 190 3.73 -8.38 6.13
CA HIS A 190 4.37 -7.28 6.85
C HIS A 190 3.71 -7.08 8.22
N PRO A 191 4.47 -6.90 9.31
CA PRO A 191 3.92 -6.53 10.61
C PRO A 191 3.46 -5.06 10.63
N VAL A 192 2.87 -4.64 11.75
CA VAL A 192 2.67 -3.20 12.03
C VAL A 192 4.01 -2.43 11.94
N PRO A 193 4.05 -1.21 11.37
CA PRO A 193 2.95 -0.27 11.13
C PRO A 193 2.12 -0.53 9.85
N SER A 194 2.32 -1.64 9.13
CA SER A 194 1.30 -2.06 8.15
C SER A 194 0.18 -2.86 8.81
N SER A 195 -1.05 -2.50 8.48
CA SER A 195 -2.28 -3.16 8.97
C SER A 195 -2.71 -4.37 8.17
N GLY A 196 -2.14 -4.56 6.97
CA GLY A 196 -2.64 -5.50 5.98
C GLY A 196 -2.73 -6.94 6.47
N GLY A 197 -1.62 -7.47 6.97
CA GLY A 197 -1.55 -8.84 7.48
C GLY A 197 -2.51 -9.08 8.64
N MET A 198 -2.59 -8.14 9.59
CA MET A 198 -3.52 -8.24 10.74
C MET A 198 -4.97 -8.29 10.30
N ALA A 199 -5.38 -7.39 9.38
CA ALA A 199 -6.74 -7.35 8.89
C ALA A 199 -7.11 -8.61 8.08
N ILE A 200 -6.19 -9.17 7.29
CA ILE A 200 -6.39 -10.45 6.60
C ILE A 200 -6.52 -11.59 7.62
N ALA A 201 -5.62 -11.69 8.60
CA ALA A 201 -5.64 -12.73 9.62
C ALA A 201 -6.97 -12.73 10.40
N GLN A 202 -7.43 -11.56 10.83
CA GLN A 202 -8.74 -11.41 11.49
C GLN A 202 -9.89 -11.77 10.55
N THR A 203 -9.87 -11.30 9.31
CA THR A 203 -10.94 -11.61 8.35
C THR A 203 -11.03 -13.11 8.13
N LEU A 204 -9.93 -13.79 7.85
CA LEU A 204 -9.88 -15.25 7.66
C LEU A 204 -10.33 -16.01 8.92
N GLY A 205 -9.96 -15.56 10.13
CA GLY A 205 -10.41 -16.18 11.38
C GLY A 205 -11.91 -16.04 11.67
N LEU A 206 -12.59 -15.08 11.04
CA LEU A 206 -14.05 -14.90 11.11
C LEU A 206 -14.81 -15.71 10.06
N LEU A 207 -14.17 -16.04 8.94
CA LEU A 207 -14.81 -16.75 7.84
C LEU A 207 -15.01 -18.24 8.13
N ASN A 208 -16.15 -18.78 7.70
CA ASN A 208 -16.39 -20.22 7.65
C ASN A 208 -16.20 -20.71 6.21
N MET A 209 -15.00 -21.22 5.91
CA MET A 209 -14.58 -21.54 4.53
C MET A 209 -15.48 -22.60 3.84
N PRO A 210 -15.87 -23.72 4.48
CA PRO A 210 -16.83 -24.66 3.88
C PRO A 210 -18.19 -24.03 3.55
N VAL A 211 -18.70 -23.15 4.42
CA VAL A 211 -19.96 -22.44 4.18
C VAL A 211 -19.80 -21.43 3.04
N LEU A 212 -18.69 -20.68 3.01
CA LEU A 212 -18.37 -19.74 1.94
C LEU A 212 -18.27 -20.45 0.58
N LYS A 213 -17.61 -21.62 0.52
CA LYS A 213 -17.55 -22.44 -0.69
C LYS A 213 -18.94 -22.87 -1.15
N ARG A 214 -19.80 -23.34 -0.22
CA ARG A 214 -21.17 -23.77 -0.52
C ARG A 214 -22.06 -22.63 -1.02
N PHE A 215 -21.86 -21.40 -0.55
CA PHE A 215 -22.59 -20.25 -1.06
C PHE A 215 -22.25 -19.90 -2.51
N GLY A 216 -21.10 -20.34 -3.02
CA GLY A 216 -20.68 -20.09 -4.40
C GLY A 216 -20.09 -18.69 -4.60
N TYR A 217 -19.26 -18.57 -5.63
CA TYR A 217 -18.58 -17.33 -5.99
C TYR A 217 -19.60 -16.20 -6.22
N HIS A 218 -19.40 -15.09 -5.51
CA HIS A 218 -20.17 -13.85 -5.69
C HIS A 218 -21.71 -13.99 -5.56
N SER A 219 -22.20 -14.98 -4.81
CA SER A 219 -23.58 -14.95 -4.33
C SER A 219 -23.75 -13.90 -3.23
N ALA A 220 -24.98 -13.45 -2.99
CA ALA A 220 -25.24 -12.41 -1.99
C ALA A 220 -24.78 -12.84 -0.59
N LYS A 221 -24.96 -14.12 -0.26
CA LYS A 221 -24.52 -14.70 1.02
C LYS A 221 -23.00 -14.76 1.16
N ALA A 222 -22.28 -15.10 0.08
CA ALA A 222 -20.82 -15.09 0.09
C ALA A 222 -20.27 -13.67 0.25
N ILE A 223 -20.81 -12.72 -0.51
CA ILE A 223 -20.45 -11.30 -0.45
C ILE A 223 -20.73 -10.72 0.94
N ALA A 224 -21.90 -11.00 1.51
CA ALA A 224 -22.27 -10.54 2.84
C ALA A 224 -21.33 -11.11 3.91
N MET A 225 -21.04 -12.42 3.88
CA MET A 225 -20.13 -13.04 4.85
C MET A 225 -18.73 -12.40 4.83
N VAL A 226 -18.17 -12.18 3.65
CA VAL A 226 -16.86 -11.50 3.50
C VAL A 226 -16.95 -10.05 3.96
N THR A 227 -18.01 -9.34 3.60
CA THR A 227 -18.25 -7.94 3.96
C THR A 227 -18.31 -7.75 5.48
N GLU A 228 -19.03 -8.60 6.20
CA GLU A 228 -19.18 -8.48 7.65
C GLU A 228 -17.91 -8.87 8.41
N ALA A 229 -17.17 -9.87 7.92
CA ALA A 229 -15.85 -10.20 8.46
C ALA A 229 -14.86 -9.01 8.26
N GLN A 230 -14.84 -8.41 7.07
CA GLN A 230 -14.05 -7.23 6.78
C GLN A 230 -14.48 -6.03 7.62
N ARG A 231 -15.79 -5.80 7.80
CA ARG A 231 -16.34 -4.74 8.65
C ARG A 231 -15.74 -4.79 10.06
N LEU A 232 -15.69 -5.98 10.67
CA LEU A 232 -15.12 -6.14 12.00
C LEU A 232 -13.59 -6.00 12.01
N ALA A 233 -12.88 -6.57 11.03
CA ALA A 233 -11.42 -6.46 10.94
C ALA A 233 -10.96 -5.01 10.69
N PHE A 234 -11.66 -4.25 9.84
CA PHE A 234 -11.35 -2.85 9.60
C PHE A 234 -11.70 -1.94 10.78
N ALA A 235 -12.74 -2.27 11.55
CA ALA A 235 -13.03 -1.58 12.80
C ALA A 235 -11.89 -1.76 13.82
N ASP A 236 -11.39 -3.00 13.97
CA ASP A 236 -10.24 -3.28 14.84
C ASP A 236 -8.97 -2.61 14.35
N ARG A 237 -8.72 -2.64 13.03
CA ARG A 237 -7.62 -1.93 12.38
C ARG A 237 -7.60 -0.45 12.76
N ASN A 238 -8.74 0.22 12.62
CA ASN A 238 -8.83 1.66 12.84
C ASN A 238 -8.69 2.04 14.31
N TYR A 239 -9.03 1.14 15.23
CA TYR A 239 -8.95 1.40 16.66
C TYR A 239 -7.59 1.03 17.28
N TRP A 240 -7.04 -0.13 16.93
CA TRP A 240 -5.91 -0.74 17.64
C TRP A 240 -4.57 -0.65 16.94
N LEU A 241 -4.53 -0.42 15.62
CA LEU A 241 -3.29 -0.54 14.86
C LEU A 241 -2.62 0.83 14.66
N GLY A 242 -1.30 0.85 14.85
CA GLY A 242 -0.45 2.01 14.74
C GLY A 242 1.01 1.57 14.70
N ASP A 243 1.93 2.52 14.91
CA ASP A 243 3.36 2.22 15.04
C ASP A 243 3.63 1.49 16.39
N PRO A 244 4.15 0.25 16.37
CA PRO A 244 4.42 -0.50 17.59
C PRO A 244 5.48 0.13 18.50
N GLU A 245 6.29 1.08 18.01
CA GLU A 245 7.29 1.77 18.81
C GLU A 245 6.70 2.93 19.64
N PHE A 246 5.46 3.33 19.32
CA PHE A 246 4.76 4.45 19.96
C PHE A 246 3.43 4.04 20.60
N PHE A 247 2.92 2.86 20.27
CA PHE A 247 1.66 2.34 20.77
C PHE A 247 1.76 0.82 20.95
N ASP A 248 1.33 0.32 22.12
CA ASP A 248 1.28 -1.11 22.38
C ASP A 248 0.13 -1.75 21.58
N VAL A 249 0.45 -2.22 20.37
CA VAL A 249 -0.50 -2.90 19.50
C VAL A 249 -0.77 -4.30 20.05
N PRO A 250 -2.00 -4.63 20.49
CA PRO A 250 -2.30 -5.91 21.14
C PRO A 250 -2.47 -7.05 20.12
N ALA A 251 -1.51 -7.24 19.20
CA ALA A 251 -1.60 -8.15 18.06
C ALA A 251 -1.95 -9.59 18.47
N THR A 252 -1.27 -10.12 19.49
CA THR A 252 -1.53 -11.48 20.02
C THR A 252 -2.96 -11.62 20.54
N ARG A 253 -3.50 -10.60 21.20
CA ARG A 253 -4.88 -10.59 21.68
C ARG A 253 -5.86 -10.52 20.52
N LEU A 254 -5.63 -9.63 19.55
CA LEU A 254 -6.51 -9.44 18.39
C LEU A 254 -6.64 -10.69 17.51
N LEU A 255 -5.64 -11.57 17.54
CA LEU A 255 -5.63 -12.86 16.83
C LEU A 255 -5.92 -14.06 17.76
N SER A 256 -6.15 -13.83 19.05
CA SER A 256 -6.47 -14.90 20.00
C SER A 256 -7.84 -15.50 19.71
N ARG A 257 -7.98 -16.80 19.95
CA ARG A 257 -9.26 -17.51 19.80
C ARG A 257 -10.39 -16.82 20.55
N ASP A 258 -10.15 -16.40 21.79
CA ASP A 258 -11.18 -15.78 22.63
C ASP A 258 -11.66 -14.43 22.07
N TYR A 259 -10.74 -13.60 21.57
CA TYR A 259 -11.11 -12.34 20.93
C TYR A 259 -11.88 -12.60 19.63
N MET A 260 -11.42 -13.54 18.80
CA MET A 260 -12.11 -13.90 17.55
C MET A 260 -13.52 -14.44 17.81
N GLU A 261 -13.75 -15.20 18.88
CA GLU A 261 -15.12 -15.61 19.27
C GLU A 261 -15.97 -14.42 19.75
N GLN A 262 -15.39 -13.45 20.45
CA GLN A 262 -16.11 -12.22 20.80
C GLN A 262 -16.53 -11.45 19.55
N ARG A 263 -15.63 -11.31 18.57
CA ARG A 263 -15.93 -10.65 17.29
C ARG A 263 -16.97 -11.43 16.49
N ARG A 264 -16.90 -12.77 16.46
CA ARG A 264 -17.87 -13.61 15.75
C ARG A 264 -19.31 -13.44 16.26
N ARG A 265 -19.49 -13.17 17.55
CA ARG A 265 -20.83 -12.86 18.14
C ARG A 265 -21.43 -11.54 17.66
N LEU A 266 -20.62 -10.66 17.06
CA LEU A 266 -21.06 -9.39 16.49
C LEU A 266 -21.46 -9.50 15.02
N LEU A 267 -21.23 -10.64 14.38
CA LEU A 267 -21.71 -10.86 13.02
C LEU A 267 -23.25 -10.76 13.02
N PRO A 268 -23.84 -10.10 12.03
CA PRO A 268 -25.28 -9.93 11.97
C PRO A 268 -25.98 -11.28 11.81
N GLN A 269 -27.28 -11.29 12.10
CA GLN A 269 -28.13 -12.44 11.76
C GLN A 269 -28.09 -12.70 10.25
N ASP A 270 -28.14 -13.98 9.88
CA ASP A 270 -28.17 -14.41 8.48
C ASP A 270 -29.22 -13.63 7.68
N GLY A 271 -28.80 -13.02 6.58
CA GLY A 271 -29.72 -12.27 5.71
C GLY A 271 -29.85 -10.78 6.00
N MET A 272 -29.13 -10.23 6.99
CA MET A 272 -29.19 -8.81 7.33
C MET A 272 -27.81 -8.16 7.29
N ALA A 273 -27.75 -6.94 6.76
CA ALA A 273 -26.53 -6.13 6.77
C ALA A 273 -26.19 -5.70 8.20
N GLY A 274 -24.92 -5.79 8.56
CA GLY A 274 -24.38 -5.14 9.74
C GLY A 274 -24.40 -3.62 9.58
N LYS A 275 -24.13 -2.91 10.67
CA LYS A 275 -24.10 -1.44 10.68
C LYS A 275 -22.76 -0.92 11.18
N SER A 276 -22.26 0.12 10.54
CA SER A 276 -21.11 0.90 11.00
C SER A 276 -21.58 2.19 11.68
N THR A 277 -22.39 2.06 12.74
CA THR A 277 -22.91 3.22 13.48
C THR A 277 -21.80 3.94 14.25
N GLY A 278 -21.89 5.29 14.29
CA GLY A 278 -21.09 6.14 15.18
C GLY A 278 -20.02 7.04 14.52
N VAL A 279 -20.07 7.27 13.20
CA VAL A 279 -18.93 7.83 12.46
C VAL A 279 -19.34 8.74 11.28
N SER A 280 -18.58 9.83 11.05
CA SER A 280 -18.67 10.74 9.89
C SER A 280 -17.61 10.41 8.81
N HIS A 281 -17.82 10.86 7.57
CA HIS A 281 -16.97 10.51 6.43
C HIS A 281 -15.86 11.52 6.13
N GLY A 282 -14.67 11.00 5.78
CA GLY A 282 -13.61 11.74 5.08
C GLY A 282 -13.76 11.68 3.55
N PRO A 283 -12.88 12.35 2.78
CA PRO A 283 -12.89 12.35 1.32
C PRO A 283 -12.53 10.98 0.71
N ILE A 284 -12.56 10.88 -0.63
CA ILE A 284 -12.28 9.64 -1.38
C ILE A 284 -10.78 9.51 -1.63
N GLU A 285 -10.26 8.31 -1.38
CA GLU A 285 -8.87 7.89 -1.52
C GLU A 285 -8.28 7.97 -2.93
N SER A 286 -6.97 8.23 -2.98
CA SER A 286 -6.09 7.93 -4.12
C SER A 286 -5.72 6.44 -4.15
N ASN A 287 -6.03 5.73 -5.24
CA ASN A 287 -5.75 4.29 -5.40
C ASN A 287 -4.27 3.95 -5.70
N GLU A 288 -3.31 4.78 -5.30
CA GLU A 288 -2.04 4.90 -6.02
C GLU A 288 -0.89 4.41 -5.15
N THR A 289 -0.28 3.31 -5.58
CA THR A 289 0.82 2.61 -4.94
C THR A 289 1.42 1.74 -6.05
N THR A 290 2.60 1.17 -5.85
CA THR A 290 3.14 0.14 -6.74
C THR A 290 3.39 -1.13 -5.94
N HIS A 291 3.00 -2.25 -6.52
CA HIS A 291 3.44 -3.56 -6.06
C HIS A 291 4.20 -4.26 -7.17
N PHE A 292 5.27 -4.94 -6.81
CA PHE A 292 5.96 -5.88 -7.68
C PHE A 292 6.52 -7.03 -6.86
N THR A 293 6.76 -8.15 -7.53
CA THR A 293 7.30 -9.35 -6.91
C THR A 293 8.32 -9.98 -7.85
N VAL A 294 9.37 -10.55 -7.26
CA VAL A 294 10.43 -11.25 -7.98
C VAL A 294 10.64 -12.59 -7.31
N ALA A 295 10.85 -13.63 -8.11
CA ALA A 295 11.32 -14.92 -7.64
C ALA A 295 12.43 -15.41 -8.55
N ASP A 296 13.39 -16.14 -8.00
CA ASP A 296 14.55 -16.63 -8.75
C ASP A 296 14.65 -18.16 -8.78
N LYS A 297 15.60 -18.66 -9.57
CA LYS A 297 15.86 -20.10 -9.73
C LYS A 297 16.37 -20.80 -8.47
N TRP A 298 16.86 -20.05 -7.49
CA TRP A 298 17.35 -20.60 -6.22
C TRP A 298 16.23 -20.76 -5.21
N GLY A 299 15.05 -20.19 -5.48
CA GLY A 299 13.89 -20.25 -4.59
C GLY A 299 13.76 -19.03 -3.68
N ASN A 300 14.52 -17.95 -3.93
CA ASN A 300 14.26 -16.69 -3.24
C ASN A 300 13.03 -16.01 -3.83
N VAL A 301 12.23 -15.37 -2.98
CA VAL A 301 11.03 -14.62 -3.33
C VAL A 301 11.03 -13.30 -2.57
N ALA A 302 10.79 -12.19 -3.26
CA ALA A 302 10.61 -10.87 -2.66
C ALA A 302 9.30 -10.26 -3.13
N ALA A 303 8.46 -9.83 -2.17
CA ALA A 303 7.20 -9.14 -2.42
C ALA A 303 7.32 -7.70 -1.88
N ILE A 304 7.26 -6.73 -2.79
CA ILE A 304 7.55 -5.33 -2.48
C ILE A 304 6.34 -4.47 -2.86
N THR A 305 5.73 -3.85 -1.85
CA THR A 305 4.77 -2.77 -2.04
C THR A 305 5.44 -1.47 -1.60
N THR A 306 5.45 -0.46 -2.45
CA THR A 306 6.05 0.87 -2.21
C THR A 306 5.13 1.96 -2.72
N THR A 307 5.13 3.12 -2.08
CA THR A 307 4.18 4.20 -2.38
C THR A 307 4.77 5.59 -2.14
N LEU A 308 4.06 6.61 -2.62
CA LEU A 308 4.21 8.01 -2.23
C LEU A 308 2.96 8.52 -1.50
N ASN A 309 2.11 7.59 -1.05
CA ASN A 309 0.74 7.76 -0.60
C ASN A 309 -0.26 8.00 -1.75
N SER A 310 -0.29 9.22 -2.30
CA SER A 310 -1.19 9.57 -3.41
C SER A 310 -0.51 9.45 -4.78
N SER A 311 -1.28 9.56 -5.88
CA SER A 311 -0.69 9.62 -7.24
C SER A 311 0.35 10.74 -7.28
N TYR A 312 1.58 10.43 -7.67
CA TYR A 312 2.70 11.39 -7.65
C TYR A 312 2.97 12.02 -6.26
N GLY A 313 2.49 11.41 -5.17
CA GLY A 313 2.57 11.91 -3.81
C GLY A 313 1.98 13.31 -3.64
N LEU A 314 2.80 14.24 -3.14
CA LEU A 314 2.49 15.67 -3.07
C LEU A 314 2.27 16.31 -4.46
N ALA A 315 2.70 15.65 -5.53
CA ALA A 315 2.81 16.16 -6.89
C ALA A 315 3.87 17.26 -7.07
N ALA A 316 4.73 17.46 -6.07
CA ALA A 316 5.91 18.33 -6.13
C ALA A 316 7.17 17.48 -6.32
N VAL A 317 8.01 17.85 -7.28
CA VAL A 317 9.38 17.32 -7.40
C VAL A 317 10.29 18.09 -6.43
N ALA A 318 11.16 17.38 -5.72
CA ALA A 318 12.22 17.96 -4.90
C ALA A 318 13.17 18.77 -5.79
N THR A 319 13.16 20.10 -5.62
CA THR A 319 13.85 21.02 -6.52
C THR A 319 15.35 20.70 -6.61
N GLY A 320 15.83 20.40 -7.82
CA GLY A 320 17.23 20.04 -8.08
C GLY A 320 17.63 18.60 -7.74
N ALA A 321 16.79 17.86 -7.01
CA ALA A 321 17.02 16.44 -6.66
C ALA A 321 16.20 15.47 -7.54
N GLY A 322 15.13 15.95 -8.19
CA GLY A 322 14.50 15.29 -9.33
C GLY A 322 13.54 14.14 -9.02
N PHE A 323 13.31 13.80 -7.74
CA PHE A 323 12.29 12.83 -7.33
C PHE A 323 11.05 13.52 -6.76
N LEU A 324 9.91 12.83 -6.80
CA LEU A 324 8.65 13.32 -6.22
C LEU A 324 8.64 13.17 -4.70
N TRP A 325 8.09 14.15 -4.02
CA TRP A 325 7.79 14.05 -2.59
C TRP A 325 6.56 13.17 -2.33
N ASN A 326 6.64 12.31 -1.31
CA ASN A 326 5.47 11.62 -0.77
C ASN A 326 4.54 12.62 -0.07
N ASN A 327 3.30 12.19 0.21
CA ASN A 327 2.43 12.88 1.17
C ASN A 327 1.97 11.91 2.26
N GLU A 328 2.90 11.11 2.79
CA GLU A 328 2.62 9.99 3.66
C GLU A 328 2.13 10.37 5.05
N MET A 329 2.43 11.59 5.52
CA MET A 329 1.95 12.08 6.81
C MET A 329 0.43 12.14 6.87
N ASP A 330 -0.25 12.21 5.74
CA ASP A 330 -1.71 12.14 5.69
C ASP A 330 -2.28 10.81 6.21
N ASN A 331 -1.49 9.72 6.16
CA ASN A 331 -1.92 8.44 6.72
C ASN A 331 -2.07 8.46 8.25
N PHE A 332 -1.53 9.46 8.95
CA PHE A 332 -1.84 9.65 10.36
C PHE A 332 -3.31 10.05 10.57
N SER A 333 -3.82 9.70 11.73
CA SER A 333 -4.95 10.40 12.33
C SER A 333 -4.54 11.85 12.60
N ALA A 334 -5.26 12.78 12.01
CA ALA A 334 -5.08 14.20 12.33
C ALA A 334 -5.55 14.54 13.75
N ARG A 335 -6.47 13.74 14.33
CA ARG A 335 -6.90 13.75 15.73
C ARG A 335 -7.79 12.54 16.03
N PRO A 336 -7.84 12.04 17.29
CA PRO A 336 -8.79 11.01 17.68
C PRO A 336 -10.23 11.40 17.30
N GLY A 337 -10.93 10.53 16.57
CA GLY A 337 -12.32 10.75 16.17
C GLY A 337 -12.51 11.59 14.90
N ILE A 338 -11.44 12.15 14.32
CA ILE A 338 -11.49 12.88 13.05
C ILE A 338 -10.95 11.98 11.93
N PRO A 339 -11.74 11.72 10.86
CA PRO A 339 -11.27 10.91 9.74
C PRO A 339 -10.11 11.56 8.98
N ASN A 340 -9.14 10.77 8.54
CA ASN A 340 -8.13 11.22 7.58
C ASN A 340 -8.69 11.23 6.14
N GLN A 341 -7.84 11.50 5.12
CA GLN A 341 -8.31 11.59 3.73
C GLN A 341 -8.99 10.31 3.21
N TYR A 342 -8.80 9.18 3.91
CA TYR A 342 -9.32 7.86 3.57
C TYR A 342 -10.62 7.51 4.29
N GLY A 343 -11.19 8.47 5.05
CA GLY A 343 -12.37 8.25 5.88
C GLY A 343 -12.10 7.31 7.05
N MET A 344 -10.84 7.01 7.35
CA MET A 344 -10.46 6.17 8.47
C MET A 344 -10.50 7.01 9.72
N LEU A 345 -11.35 6.62 10.67
CA LEU A 345 -11.31 7.18 12.02
C LEU A 345 -9.94 6.93 12.61
N GLY A 346 -9.30 8.02 12.97
CA GLY A 346 -8.08 7.94 13.71
C GLY A 346 -8.34 7.61 15.17
N ALA A 347 -7.73 6.54 15.66
CA ALA A 347 -7.51 6.34 17.08
C ALA A 347 -6.16 6.95 17.50
N ALA A 348 -5.98 7.18 18.81
CA ALA A 348 -4.70 7.63 19.37
C ALA A 348 -3.51 6.77 18.94
N ALA A 349 -3.74 5.48 18.64
CA ALA A 349 -2.74 4.56 18.11
C ALA A 349 -2.02 5.09 16.86
N ASN A 350 -2.72 5.84 16.00
CA ASN A 350 -2.19 6.37 14.75
C ASN A 350 -2.19 7.91 14.72
N SER A 351 -2.14 8.62 15.86
CA SER A 351 -1.92 10.08 15.87
C SER A 351 -0.49 10.45 15.42
N VAL A 352 -0.34 11.67 14.89
CA VAL A 352 0.98 12.22 14.50
C VAL A 352 1.85 12.39 15.75
N GLN A 353 3.07 11.83 15.71
CA GLN A 353 4.10 12.05 16.72
C GLN A 353 5.48 12.10 16.04
N PRO A 354 6.42 12.93 16.50
CA PRO A 354 7.80 12.96 16.00
C PRO A 354 8.45 11.57 15.92
N GLY A 355 9.07 11.23 14.79
CA GLY A 355 9.76 9.95 14.57
C GLY A 355 8.85 8.74 14.34
N LYS A 356 7.53 8.90 14.48
CA LYS A 356 6.55 7.82 14.28
C LYS A 356 6.34 7.53 12.80
N ARG A 357 6.04 6.28 12.45
CA ARG A 357 5.63 5.85 11.11
C ARG A 357 4.09 5.83 10.99
N PRO A 358 3.50 6.42 9.94
CA PRO A 358 2.07 6.39 9.75
C PRO A 358 1.58 5.00 9.35
N LEU A 359 0.43 4.59 9.90
CA LEU A 359 -0.22 3.31 9.58
C LEU A 359 -0.38 3.14 8.07
N SER A 360 -0.08 1.95 7.57
CA SER A 360 -0.19 1.61 6.16
C SER A 360 -1.23 0.52 5.92
N SER A 361 -1.75 0.45 4.69
CA SER A 361 -2.57 -0.67 4.19
C SER A 361 -1.79 -1.60 3.25
N MET A 362 -0.50 -1.34 3.01
CA MET A 362 0.34 -2.13 2.12
C MET A 362 0.44 -3.58 2.59
N THR A 363 0.06 -4.54 1.75
CA THR A 363 -0.05 -5.95 2.14
C THR A 363 0.79 -6.87 1.25
N PRO A 364 2.12 -6.67 1.14
CA PRO A 364 2.96 -7.63 0.44
C PRO A 364 2.88 -8.98 1.19
N THR A 365 2.55 -10.04 0.46
CA THR A 365 2.16 -11.32 1.06
C THR A 365 2.82 -12.46 0.32
N ILE A 366 3.51 -13.33 1.06
CA ILE A 366 3.95 -14.64 0.59
C ILE A 366 3.06 -15.69 1.28
N VAL A 367 2.55 -16.64 0.51
CA VAL A 367 1.78 -17.77 1.01
C VAL A 367 2.58 -19.05 0.75
N ARG A 368 2.77 -19.83 1.80
CA ARG A 368 3.32 -21.19 1.75
C ARG A 368 2.19 -22.19 1.93
N ARG A 369 2.33 -23.39 1.37
CA ARG A 369 1.40 -24.51 1.53
C ARG A 369 2.21 -25.74 1.92
N PHE A 370 1.87 -26.36 3.06
CA PHE A 370 2.66 -27.48 3.62
C PHE A 370 4.17 -27.17 3.76
N GLY A 371 4.52 -25.92 4.07
CA GLY A 371 5.90 -25.47 4.21
C GLY A 371 6.60 -25.05 2.90
N ASP A 372 6.03 -25.34 1.73
CA ASP A 372 6.62 -24.94 0.45
C ASP A 372 6.06 -23.60 -0.05
N PHE A 373 6.86 -22.84 -0.79
CA PHE A 373 6.36 -21.66 -1.49
C PHE A 373 5.20 -22.04 -2.41
N HIS A 374 4.05 -21.37 -2.24
CA HIS A 374 2.86 -21.61 -3.02
C HIS A 374 2.58 -20.44 -3.97
N MET A 375 2.47 -19.23 -3.42
CA MET A 375 2.26 -18.01 -4.20
C MET A 375 2.71 -16.77 -3.45
N THR A 376 2.92 -15.68 -4.17
CA THR A 376 3.12 -14.34 -3.64
C THR A 376 2.15 -13.40 -4.34
N MET A 377 1.64 -12.43 -3.59
CA MET A 377 0.67 -11.48 -4.08
C MET A 377 0.78 -10.17 -3.30
N GLY A 378 0.40 -9.11 -3.99
CA GLY A 378 0.21 -7.80 -3.43
C GLY A 378 -0.45 -6.91 -4.46
N SER A 379 -0.88 -5.74 -4.00
CA SER A 379 -1.58 -4.78 -4.84
C SER A 379 -1.28 -3.37 -4.35
N PRO A 380 -1.46 -2.36 -5.21
CA PRO A 380 -1.72 -1.00 -4.79
C PRO A 380 -3.21 -0.75 -4.52
N GLY A 381 -3.56 0.46 -4.05
CA GLY A 381 -4.95 0.86 -3.84
C GLY A 381 -5.36 1.15 -2.39
N GLY A 382 -4.44 1.61 -1.53
CA GLY A 382 -4.86 2.01 -0.18
C GLY A 382 -5.36 0.85 0.70
N PRO A 383 -6.34 1.06 1.60
CA PRO A 383 -7.19 0.05 2.23
C PRO A 383 -7.70 -1.03 1.27
N THR A 384 -7.94 -0.73 -0.01
CA THR A 384 -8.39 -1.75 -0.97
C THR A 384 -7.30 -2.78 -1.29
N ILE A 385 -6.03 -2.53 -0.94
CA ILE A 385 -4.95 -3.51 -1.02
C ILE A 385 -5.29 -4.75 -0.18
N ILE A 386 -5.76 -4.53 1.05
CA ILE A 386 -6.10 -5.61 1.99
C ILE A 386 -7.20 -6.48 1.40
N THR A 387 -8.25 -5.85 0.86
CA THR A 387 -9.38 -6.58 0.26
C THR A 387 -9.00 -7.27 -1.04
N THR A 388 -8.09 -6.68 -1.83
CA THR A 388 -7.59 -7.27 -3.08
C THR A 388 -6.78 -8.54 -2.80
N VAL A 389 -5.82 -8.48 -1.87
CA VAL A 389 -5.01 -9.64 -1.50
C VAL A 389 -5.87 -10.76 -0.90
N LEU A 390 -6.82 -10.40 -0.01
CA LEU A 390 -7.77 -11.37 0.54
C LEU A 390 -8.58 -12.06 -0.57
N GLN A 391 -9.17 -11.29 -1.49
CA GLN A 391 -10.00 -11.89 -2.54
C GLN A 391 -9.20 -12.76 -3.50
N ILE A 392 -7.97 -12.39 -3.86
CA ILE A 392 -7.10 -13.25 -4.67
C ILE A 392 -6.86 -14.59 -3.95
N TYR A 393 -6.58 -14.55 -2.64
CA TYR A 393 -6.45 -15.76 -1.84
C TYR A 393 -7.74 -16.61 -1.84
N LEU A 394 -8.90 -16.00 -1.57
CA LEU A 394 -10.19 -16.70 -1.56
C LEU A 394 -10.52 -17.29 -2.94
N ASN A 395 -10.32 -16.53 -4.00
CA ASN A 395 -10.48 -16.97 -5.39
C ASN A 395 -9.65 -18.21 -5.71
N ALA A 396 -8.37 -18.19 -5.35
CA ALA A 396 -7.48 -19.31 -5.62
C ALA A 396 -7.74 -20.55 -4.75
N THR A 397 -8.24 -20.38 -3.52
CA THR A 397 -8.30 -21.47 -2.52
C THR A 397 -9.69 -21.98 -2.19
N VAL A 398 -10.73 -21.14 -2.32
CA VAL A 398 -12.13 -21.51 -2.06
C VAL A 398 -12.83 -21.89 -3.35
N TRP A 399 -12.63 -21.09 -4.39
CA TRP A 399 -13.32 -21.21 -5.68
C TRP A 399 -12.43 -21.80 -6.78
N ASP A 400 -11.28 -22.37 -6.41
CA ASP A 400 -10.40 -23.17 -7.25
C ASP A 400 -9.92 -22.46 -8.55
N MET A 401 -9.85 -21.12 -8.52
CA MET A 401 -9.34 -20.33 -9.64
C MET A 401 -7.82 -20.47 -9.78
N ASP A 402 -7.31 -20.45 -11.01
CA ASP A 402 -5.88 -20.21 -11.21
C ASP A 402 -5.50 -18.77 -10.78
N LEU A 403 -4.21 -18.47 -10.66
CA LEU A 403 -3.81 -17.16 -10.12
C LEU A 403 -4.16 -16.00 -11.07
N GLN A 404 -4.16 -16.21 -12.39
CA GLN A 404 -4.56 -15.15 -13.34
C GLN A 404 -6.06 -14.90 -13.23
N GLN A 405 -6.87 -15.96 -13.19
CA GLN A 405 -8.32 -15.87 -12.96
C GLN A 405 -8.63 -15.17 -11.65
N ALA A 406 -7.93 -15.54 -10.56
CA ALA A 406 -8.10 -14.94 -9.25
C ALA A 406 -7.75 -13.43 -9.23
N ILE A 407 -6.73 -13.02 -9.99
CA ILE A 407 -6.34 -11.61 -10.17
C ILE A 407 -7.37 -10.87 -11.05
N ASP A 408 -7.79 -11.45 -12.16
CA ASP A 408 -8.66 -10.77 -13.14
C ASP A 408 -10.13 -10.71 -12.73
N ALA A 409 -10.53 -11.60 -11.80
CA ALA A 409 -11.84 -11.63 -11.18
C ALA A 409 -12.25 -10.21 -10.71
N PRO A 410 -13.47 -9.75 -11.05
CA PRO A 410 -13.99 -8.49 -10.54
C PRO A 410 -14.03 -8.48 -9.01
N ARG A 411 -13.77 -7.35 -8.38
CA ARG A 411 -13.60 -7.26 -6.92
C ARG A 411 -14.72 -6.47 -6.25
N ILE A 412 -14.92 -6.76 -4.98
CA ILE A 412 -15.72 -5.98 -4.03
C ILE A 412 -14.83 -5.40 -2.93
N HIS A 413 -15.30 -4.42 -2.18
CA HIS A 413 -14.56 -3.81 -1.10
C HIS A 413 -15.49 -3.28 -0.01
N HIS A 414 -15.13 -3.57 1.23
CA HIS A 414 -15.72 -2.96 2.41
C HIS A 414 -14.63 -2.73 3.45
N GLN A 415 -14.59 -1.53 4.03
CA GLN A 415 -13.54 -1.12 4.97
C GLN A 415 -14.12 -0.57 6.27
N TRP A 416 -15.21 -1.18 6.74
CA TRP A 416 -16.06 -0.70 7.83
C TRP A 416 -16.79 0.60 7.50
N PHE A 417 -16.10 1.66 7.09
CA PHE A 417 -16.70 2.93 6.76
C PHE A 417 -16.06 3.56 5.48
N PRO A 418 -16.82 4.10 4.51
CA PRO A 418 -18.27 4.30 4.50
C PRO A 418 -19.06 2.98 4.52
N ASP A 419 -20.25 3.02 5.11
CA ASP A 419 -21.12 1.84 5.28
C ASP A 419 -21.83 1.47 3.96
N ARG A 420 -21.04 0.92 3.02
CA ARG A 420 -21.45 0.46 1.69
C ARG A 420 -20.42 -0.52 1.13
N ILE A 421 -20.85 -1.40 0.25
CA ILE A 421 -19.98 -2.26 -0.54
C ILE A 421 -19.63 -1.51 -1.82
N ASP A 422 -18.34 -1.17 -1.97
CA ASP A 422 -17.80 -0.73 -3.23
C ASP A 422 -17.55 -1.95 -4.13
N HIS A 423 -17.89 -1.88 -5.42
CA HIS A 423 -17.67 -3.00 -6.33
C HIS A 423 -17.27 -2.55 -7.73
N GLU A 424 -16.54 -3.40 -8.44
CA GLU A 424 -16.21 -3.19 -9.85
C GLU A 424 -17.41 -3.51 -10.77
N PRO A 425 -17.38 -3.04 -12.03
CA PRO A 425 -18.36 -3.46 -13.02
C PRO A 425 -18.32 -4.98 -13.19
N PHE A 426 -19.51 -5.58 -13.35
CA PHE A 426 -19.70 -7.02 -13.52
C PHE A 426 -19.27 -7.87 -12.31
N ALA A 427 -18.91 -7.27 -11.16
CA ALA A 427 -18.65 -8.02 -9.94
C ALA A 427 -19.90 -8.62 -9.32
N ILE A 428 -21.04 -7.94 -9.47
CA ILE A 428 -22.31 -8.34 -8.85
C ILE A 428 -23.35 -8.51 -9.95
N SER A 429 -23.96 -9.69 -10.06
CA SER A 429 -25.06 -9.92 -11.00
C SER A 429 -26.30 -9.10 -10.58
N ALA A 430 -27.24 -8.86 -11.50
CA ALA A 430 -28.46 -8.13 -11.16
C ALA A 430 -29.28 -8.82 -10.05
N GLU A 431 -29.32 -10.15 -10.05
CA GLU A 431 -29.98 -10.94 -9.01
C GLU A 431 -29.27 -10.80 -7.65
N THR A 432 -27.95 -10.98 -7.62
CA THR A 432 -27.16 -10.80 -6.39
C THR A 432 -27.31 -9.38 -5.85
N LYS A 433 -27.34 -8.37 -6.74
CA LYS A 433 -27.52 -6.96 -6.38
C LYS A 433 -28.84 -6.75 -5.64
N ALA A 434 -29.94 -7.23 -6.21
CA ALA A 434 -31.27 -7.12 -5.62
C ALA A 434 -31.35 -7.85 -4.26
N GLU A 435 -30.71 -9.02 -4.14
CA GLU A 435 -30.67 -9.74 -2.87
C GLU A 435 -29.87 -8.99 -1.80
N LEU A 436 -28.68 -8.46 -2.14
CA LEU A 436 -27.87 -7.65 -1.22
C LEU A 436 -28.61 -6.38 -0.75
N GLU A 437 -29.29 -5.69 -1.65
CA GLU A 437 -30.11 -4.51 -1.32
C GLU A 437 -31.27 -4.89 -0.39
N ARG A 438 -31.92 -6.05 -0.61
CA ARG A 438 -32.95 -6.58 0.29
C ARG A 438 -32.40 -6.95 1.67
N MET A 439 -31.16 -7.43 1.74
CA MET A 439 -30.44 -7.66 3.01
C MET A 439 -30.08 -6.33 3.72
N GLY A 440 -30.18 -5.18 3.04
CA GLY A 440 -29.91 -3.85 3.59
C GLY A 440 -28.54 -3.27 3.23
N TYR A 441 -27.78 -3.92 2.34
CA TYR A 441 -26.50 -3.38 1.89
C TYR A 441 -26.71 -2.21 0.92
N LYS A 442 -25.88 -1.18 1.08
CA LYS A 442 -25.71 -0.13 0.08
C LYS A 442 -24.59 -0.53 -0.86
N LEU A 443 -24.80 -0.33 -2.16
CA LEU A 443 -23.84 -0.70 -3.19
C LEU A 443 -23.36 0.55 -3.92
N ASN A 444 -22.07 0.60 -4.22
CA ASN A 444 -21.46 1.69 -4.98
C ASN A 444 -20.53 1.10 -6.04
N GLU A 445 -20.92 1.27 -7.30
CA GLU A 445 -20.07 0.86 -8.41
C GLU A 445 -18.93 1.85 -8.60
N ARG A 446 -17.71 1.33 -8.78
CA ARG A 446 -16.52 2.13 -9.10
C ARG A 446 -15.70 1.45 -10.18
N GLN A 447 -14.89 2.23 -10.90
CA GLN A 447 -14.22 1.76 -12.11
C GLN A 447 -13.26 0.57 -11.89
N SER A 448 -12.42 0.64 -10.85
CA SER A 448 -11.44 -0.40 -10.52
C SER A 448 -11.07 -0.41 -9.04
N ILE A 449 -10.63 -1.57 -8.57
CA ILE A 449 -10.17 -1.85 -7.20
C ILE A 449 -8.85 -2.61 -7.31
N GLY A 450 -7.75 -1.99 -6.89
CA GLY A 450 -6.42 -2.60 -6.92
C GLY A 450 -5.85 -2.86 -8.33
N MET A 451 -4.58 -3.25 -8.36
CA MET A 451 -3.83 -3.61 -9.57
C MET A 451 -2.76 -4.64 -9.20
N ALA A 452 -3.18 -5.88 -8.95
CA ALA A 452 -2.34 -6.87 -8.30
C ALA A 452 -1.23 -7.43 -9.22
N THR A 453 -0.15 -7.90 -8.60
CA THR A 453 0.80 -8.78 -9.27
C THR A 453 1.10 -9.96 -8.36
N GLY A 454 1.48 -11.09 -8.96
CA GLY A 454 1.82 -12.26 -8.17
C GLY A 454 2.72 -13.23 -8.93
N ILE A 455 3.31 -14.16 -8.18
CA ILE A 455 4.00 -15.33 -8.73
C ILE A 455 3.42 -16.56 -8.04
N ARG A 456 3.19 -17.64 -8.79
CA ARG A 456 2.73 -18.93 -8.25
C ARG A 456 3.66 -20.05 -8.70
N LYS A 457 3.89 -21.01 -7.80
CA LYS A 457 4.49 -22.30 -8.16
C LYS A 457 3.41 -23.17 -8.81
N THR A 458 3.60 -23.55 -10.08
CA THR A 458 2.65 -24.39 -10.82
C THR A 458 2.72 -25.84 -10.31
N PRO A 459 1.71 -26.69 -10.59
CA PRO A 459 1.75 -28.12 -10.24
C PRO A 459 2.97 -28.85 -10.83
N GLU A 460 3.47 -28.41 -11.97
CA GLU A 460 4.66 -28.95 -12.65
C GLU A 460 5.97 -28.44 -12.04
N GLY A 461 5.90 -27.52 -11.07
CA GLY A 461 7.05 -26.99 -10.33
C GLY A 461 7.66 -25.71 -10.90
N PHE A 462 7.10 -25.13 -11.97
CA PHE A 462 7.57 -23.86 -12.54
C PHE A 462 7.11 -22.67 -11.72
N LEU A 463 7.81 -21.54 -11.84
CA LEU A 463 7.35 -20.25 -11.33
C LEU A 463 6.69 -19.46 -12.46
N ALA A 464 5.38 -19.21 -12.32
CA ALA A 464 4.62 -18.39 -13.27
C ALA A 464 4.35 -17.02 -12.66
N GLY A 465 4.64 -15.96 -13.41
CA GLY A 465 4.34 -14.57 -13.03
C GLY A 465 3.02 -14.09 -13.63
N TYR A 466 2.31 -13.24 -12.89
CA TYR A 466 0.98 -12.76 -13.24
C TYR A 466 0.86 -11.26 -12.97
N ALA A 467 0.20 -10.55 -13.87
CA ALA A 467 -0.06 -9.12 -13.78
C ALA A 467 -1.54 -8.84 -14.04
N ASP A 468 -2.09 -7.87 -13.30
CA ASP A 468 -3.48 -7.48 -13.40
C ASP A 468 -3.78 -6.71 -14.70
N ARG A 469 -4.79 -7.18 -15.44
CA ARG A 469 -5.25 -6.56 -16.70
C ARG A 469 -5.75 -5.12 -16.55
N ARG A 470 -6.07 -4.68 -15.33
CA ARG A 470 -6.49 -3.29 -15.04
C ARG A 470 -5.34 -2.29 -15.23
N GLY A 471 -4.11 -2.78 -15.18
CA GLY A 471 -2.88 -2.00 -15.30
C GLY A 471 -2.14 -2.20 -16.61
N ALA A 472 -1.03 -1.47 -16.74
CA ALA A 472 -0.02 -1.71 -17.77
C ALA A 472 1.15 -2.59 -17.25
N GLY A 473 0.92 -3.32 -16.15
CA GLY A 473 1.91 -4.21 -15.56
C GLY A 473 2.28 -5.36 -16.50
N THR A 474 3.47 -5.94 -16.33
CA THR A 474 3.94 -7.06 -17.14
C THR A 474 4.52 -8.14 -16.24
N ALA A 475 4.32 -9.41 -16.62
CA ALA A 475 5.03 -10.55 -16.07
C ALA A 475 6.06 -11.05 -17.11
N LYS A 476 7.29 -11.34 -16.64
CA LYS A 476 8.37 -11.88 -17.47
C LYS A 476 9.07 -13.02 -16.74
N GLY A 477 9.38 -14.09 -17.47
CA GLY A 477 10.22 -15.20 -17.02
C GLY A 477 11.51 -15.24 -17.84
N TYR A 478 12.58 -15.78 -17.25
CA TYR A 478 13.92 -15.85 -17.83
C TYR A 478 14.51 -17.24 -17.72
#